data_AF-A0A1Y3PH45-F1
#
_entry.id   AF-A0A1Y3PH45-F1
#
_cell.length_a   1.000
_cell.length_b   1.000
_cell.length_c   1.000
_cell.angle_alpha   90.00
_cell.angle_beta   90.00
_cell.angle_gamma   90.00
#
_symmetry.space_group_name_H-M   'P 1'
#
loop_
_entity.id
_entity.type
_entity.pdbx_description
1 polymer ?
#
loop_
_entity_poly.entity_id
_entity_poly.type
_entity_poly.pdbx_seq_one_letter_code
_entity_poly.pdbx_strand_id
1 'polypeptide(L)'
;MQVIECGRCGRALKNPKARELGYGLICWRKIQGETARDQRNADDSIVITPTIADGYAGARGPDGTVKVVRIRNGVQEPLRHLVHHSPDGFNWGYGGSGPADLARSIIGDVLGTTDPEPEIYQEFKRDFIAGLYQNQWEIPLVNIELWLKFFRVEREKAAL
;
A
#
# COMPACT_ATOMS: atom_id res chain seq x y z
N MET A 1 15.97 -31.33 -30.17
CA MET A 1 14.98 -30.29 -29.80
C MET A 1 14.80 -30.38 -28.29
N GLN A 2 15.21 -29.36 -27.53
CA GLN A 2 15.20 -29.41 -26.07
C GLN A 2 13.75 -29.45 -25.58
N VAL A 3 13.40 -30.49 -24.83
CA VAL A 3 12.10 -30.56 -24.16
C VAL A 3 12.16 -29.60 -22.99
N ILE A 4 11.32 -28.57 -23.02
CA ILE A 4 11.17 -27.63 -21.92
C ILE A 4 10.03 -28.15 -21.05
N GLU A 5 10.28 -28.35 -19.77
CA GLU A 5 9.31 -28.89 -18.81
C GLU A 5 8.79 -27.81 -17.87
N CYS A 6 7.60 -28.03 -17.33
CA CYS A 6 7.02 -27.14 -16.32
C CYS A 6 7.81 -27.24 -15.02
N GLY A 7 8.35 -26.12 -14.53
CA GLY A 7 9.09 -26.05 -13.26
C GLY A 7 8.31 -26.45 -11.99
N ARG A 8 6.99 -26.65 -12.08
CA ARG A 8 6.15 -27.11 -10.96
C ARG A 8 5.77 -28.57 -11.02
N CYS A 9 5.43 -29.10 -12.20
CA CYS A 9 4.86 -30.45 -12.34
C CYS A 9 5.63 -31.37 -13.29
N GLY A 10 6.75 -30.91 -13.87
CA GLY A 10 7.61 -31.70 -14.76
C GLY A 10 7.02 -32.02 -16.13
N ARG A 11 5.78 -31.60 -16.43
CA ARG A 11 5.16 -31.91 -17.73
C ARG A 11 5.81 -31.11 -18.86
N ALA A 12 6.05 -31.78 -19.99
CA ALA A 12 6.55 -31.15 -21.21
C ALA A 12 5.63 -30.01 -21.69
N LEU A 13 6.22 -28.84 -21.92
CA LEU A 13 5.54 -27.63 -22.36
C LEU A 13 5.46 -27.60 -23.88
N LYS A 14 4.24 -27.67 -24.40
CA LYS A 14 3.95 -27.61 -25.85
C LYS A 14 3.59 -26.20 -26.32
N ASN A 15 3.02 -25.39 -25.43
CA ASN A 15 2.59 -24.03 -25.74
C ASN A 15 3.80 -23.06 -25.67
N PRO A 16 4.01 -22.20 -26.68
CA PRO A 16 5.13 -21.24 -26.70
C PRO A 16 5.18 -20.31 -25.49
N LYS A 17 4.04 -19.74 -25.08
CA LYS A 17 3.93 -18.86 -23.91
C LYS A 17 4.24 -19.60 -22.61
N ALA A 18 3.85 -20.87 -22.50
CA ALA A 18 4.20 -21.68 -21.34
C ALA A 18 5.71 -21.93 -21.27
N ARG A 19 6.37 -22.16 -22.42
CA ARG A 19 7.83 -22.35 -22.50
C ARG A 19 8.59 -21.12 -22.06
N GLU A 20 8.16 -19.94 -22.50
CA GLU A 20 8.73 -18.65 -22.08
C GLU A 20 8.61 -18.44 -20.57
N LEU A 21 7.45 -18.75 -19.99
CA LEU A 21 7.22 -18.65 -18.55
C LEU A 21 7.95 -19.73 -17.73
N GLY A 22 8.43 -20.82 -18.35
CA GLY A 22 8.97 -21.99 -17.64
C GLY A 22 7.91 -22.81 -16.87
N TYR A 23 6.62 -22.45 -16.97
CA TYR A 23 5.51 -23.11 -16.30
C TYR A 23 4.32 -23.33 -17.24
N GLY A 24 3.64 -24.46 -17.08
CA GLY A 24 2.36 -24.70 -17.76
C GLY A 24 1.32 -23.69 -17.29
N LEU A 25 0.50 -23.16 -18.19
CA LEU A 25 -0.43 -22.05 -17.90
C LEU A 25 -1.35 -22.29 -16.69
N ILE A 26 -1.78 -23.54 -16.46
CA ILE A 26 -2.58 -23.91 -15.29
C ILE A 26 -1.73 -23.88 -14.01
N CYS A 27 -0.51 -24.44 -14.06
CA CYS A 27 0.42 -24.44 -12.93
C CYS A 27 0.84 -23.01 -12.58
N TRP A 28 1.08 -22.17 -13.59
CA TRP A 28 1.38 -20.75 -13.43
C TRP A 28 0.25 -20.02 -12.69
N ARG A 29 -1.01 -20.16 -13.13
CA ARG A 29 -2.16 -19.57 -12.44
C ARG A 29 -2.31 -20.04 -11.00
N LYS A 30 -2.04 -21.32 -10.72
CA LYS A 30 -2.08 -21.85 -9.36
C LYS A 30 -0.98 -21.26 -8.47
N ILE A 31 0.25 -21.13 -8.98
CA ILE A 31 1.35 -20.46 -8.26
C ILE A 31 0.95 -19.03 -7.94
N GLN A 32 0.46 -18.28 -8.94
CA GLN A 32 0.00 -16.91 -8.71
C GLN A 32 -1.10 -16.81 -7.65
N GLY A 33 -2.05 -17.76 -7.67
CA GLY A 33 -3.11 -17.83 -6.65
C GLY A 33 -2.60 -18.21 -5.26
N GLU A 34 -1.60 -19.08 -5.16
CA GLU A 34 -0.91 -19.44 -3.91
C GLU A 34 -0.12 -18.24 -3.37
N THR A 35 0.69 -17.57 -4.20
CA THR A 35 1.41 -16.35 -3.81
C THR A 35 0.47 -15.25 -3.31
N ALA A 36 -0.67 -15.03 -3.98
CA ALA A 36 -1.66 -14.04 -3.53
C ALA A 36 -2.41 -14.46 -2.24
N ARG A 37 -2.45 -15.75 -1.91
CA ARG A 37 -2.97 -16.24 -0.61
C ARG A 37 -1.91 -16.08 0.48
N ASP A 38 -0.67 -16.42 0.18
CA ASP A 38 0.46 -16.29 1.11
C ASP A 38 0.67 -14.83 1.50
N GLN A 39 0.58 -13.89 0.54
CA GLN A 39 0.62 -12.45 0.80
C GLN A 39 -0.52 -12.00 1.71
N ARG A 40 -1.75 -12.48 1.51
CA ARG A 40 -2.90 -12.17 2.38
C ARG A 40 -2.72 -12.76 3.78
N ASN A 41 -2.25 -14.00 3.88
CA ASN A 41 -1.96 -14.64 5.16
C ASN A 41 -0.85 -13.90 5.92
N ALA A 42 0.16 -13.40 5.22
CA ALA A 42 1.23 -12.60 5.81
C ALA A 42 0.70 -11.24 6.31
N ASP A 43 -0.15 -10.56 5.52
CA ASP A 43 -0.84 -9.34 5.95
C ASP A 43 -1.75 -9.58 7.18
N ASP A 44 -2.48 -10.70 7.23
CA ASP A 44 -3.27 -11.11 8.40
C ASP A 44 -2.42 -11.42 9.64
N SER A 45 -1.17 -11.85 9.44
CA SER A 45 -0.23 -12.14 10.54
C SER A 45 0.30 -10.88 11.25
N ILE A 46 0.25 -9.71 10.59
CA ILE A 46 0.62 -8.44 11.21
C ILE A 46 -0.53 -7.95 12.08
N VAL A 47 -0.30 -7.91 13.39
CA VAL A 47 -1.23 -7.37 14.39
C VAL A 47 -0.92 -5.90 14.63
N ILE A 48 -1.90 -5.04 14.38
CA ILE A 48 -1.89 -3.64 14.79
C ILE A 48 -2.84 -3.52 15.98
N THR A 49 -2.33 -3.02 17.10
CA THR A 49 -3.12 -2.75 18.32
C THR A 49 -3.20 -1.24 18.50
N PRO A 50 -4.15 -0.57 17.83
CA PRO A 50 -4.17 0.88 17.78
C PRO A 50 -4.53 1.49 19.12
N THR A 51 -3.89 2.61 19.44
CA THR A 51 -4.24 3.43 20.61
C THR A 51 -5.28 4.49 20.29
N ILE A 52 -5.50 4.76 19.00
CA ILE A 52 -6.48 5.73 18.49
C ILE A 52 -7.83 5.09 18.13
N ALA A 53 -8.90 5.85 18.31
CA ALA A 53 -10.25 5.46 17.88
C ALA A 53 -10.53 5.80 16.40
N ASP A 54 -9.91 6.86 15.87
CA ASP A 54 -10.10 7.31 14.49
C ASP A 54 -8.77 7.78 13.89
N GLY A 55 -8.45 7.28 12.70
CA GLY A 55 -7.24 7.65 11.97
C GLY A 55 -6.72 6.53 11.08
N TYR A 56 -5.40 6.42 11.02
CA TYR A 56 -4.69 5.41 10.23
C TYR A 56 -3.53 4.87 11.03
N ALA A 57 -3.20 3.60 10.80
CA ALA A 57 -2.03 2.97 11.39
C ALA A 57 -1.33 2.09 10.36
N GLY A 58 -0.03 1.91 10.52
CA GLY A 58 0.75 1.02 9.68
C GLY A 58 1.77 0.24 10.49
N ALA A 59 2.08 -0.96 10.01
CA ALA A 59 3.06 -1.85 10.60
C ALA A 59 3.86 -2.59 9.52
N ARG A 60 5.16 -2.80 9.78
CA ARG A 60 6.03 -3.69 9.00
C ARG A 60 6.18 -5.03 9.72
N GLY A 61 5.95 -6.11 8.99
CA GLY A 61 6.28 -7.47 9.40
C GLY A 61 7.79 -7.72 9.35
N PRO A 62 8.29 -8.76 10.05
CA PRO A 62 9.71 -9.14 10.05
C PRO A 62 10.26 -9.51 8.66
N ASP A 63 9.40 -9.92 7.74
CA ASP A 63 9.72 -10.30 6.35
C ASP A 63 9.63 -9.11 5.37
N GLY A 64 9.37 -7.89 5.88
CA GLY A 64 9.21 -6.68 5.07
C GLY A 64 7.80 -6.48 4.53
N THR A 65 6.83 -7.35 4.86
CA THR A 65 5.42 -7.12 4.54
C THR A 65 4.91 -5.87 5.23
N VAL A 66 4.01 -5.16 4.55
CA VAL A 66 3.47 -3.89 5.00
C VAL A 66 1.96 -4.00 5.13
N LYS A 67 1.46 -3.66 6.31
CA LYS A 67 0.03 -3.50 6.58
C LYS A 67 -0.28 -2.06 6.89
N VAL A 68 -1.33 -1.53 6.29
CA VAL A 68 -1.87 -0.21 6.60
C VAL A 68 -3.37 -0.31 6.74
N VAL A 69 -3.89 0.20 7.84
CA VAL A 69 -5.31 0.17 8.18
C VAL A 69 -5.87 1.56 8.37
N ARG A 70 -7.11 1.73 7.94
CA ARG A 70 -8.02 2.80 8.35
C ARG A 70 -8.69 2.37 9.65
N ILE A 71 -8.80 3.29 10.60
CA ILE A 71 -9.45 3.06 11.89
C ILE A 71 -10.62 4.02 12.00
N ARG A 72 -11.82 3.50 12.28
CA ARG A 72 -13.02 4.31 12.55
C ARG A 72 -13.79 3.74 13.74
N ASN A 73 -14.03 4.56 14.76
CA ASN A 73 -14.64 4.12 16.01
C ASN A 73 -13.99 2.84 16.59
N GLY A 74 -12.66 2.71 16.47
CA GLY A 74 -11.88 1.55 16.89
C GLY A 74 -11.92 0.34 15.94
N VAL A 75 -12.72 0.38 14.88
CA VAL A 75 -12.78 -0.69 13.87
C VAL A 75 -11.67 -0.50 12.84
N GLN A 76 -10.89 -1.55 12.59
CA GLN A 76 -9.81 -1.58 11.61
C GLN A 76 -10.28 -2.16 10.28
N GLU A 77 -9.98 -1.47 9.18
CA GLU A 77 -10.21 -1.93 7.82
C GLU A 77 -8.93 -1.69 6.99
N PRO A 78 -8.58 -2.56 6.03
CA PRO A 78 -7.44 -2.30 5.14
C PRO A 78 -7.60 -0.96 4.40
N LEU A 79 -6.54 -0.16 4.36
CA LEU A 79 -6.55 1.07 3.58
C LEU A 79 -6.53 0.73 2.09
N ARG A 80 -7.48 1.28 1.33
CA ARG A 80 -7.49 1.13 -0.13
C ARG A 80 -6.26 1.81 -0.75
N HIS A 81 -5.44 1.04 -1.46
CA HIS A 81 -4.28 1.57 -2.19
C HIS A 81 -4.72 2.25 -3.49
N LEU A 82 -4.64 3.57 -3.51
CA LEU A 82 -4.82 4.40 -4.69
C LEU A 82 -3.49 4.45 -5.47
N VAL A 83 -3.16 3.34 -6.16
CA VAL A 83 -1.90 3.14 -6.90
C VAL A 83 -1.71 4.24 -7.95
N HIS A 84 -0.56 4.92 -7.91
CA HIS A 84 -0.16 5.87 -8.96
C HIS A 84 1.35 5.81 -9.23
N HIS A 85 2.16 5.73 -8.18
CA HIS A 85 3.62 5.81 -8.27
C HIS A 85 4.33 4.48 -7.98
N SER A 86 3.73 3.58 -7.20
CA SER A 86 4.36 2.30 -6.84
C SER A 86 3.36 1.14 -6.90
N PRO A 87 3.49 0.22 -7.87
CA PRO A 87 2.66 -0.98 -7.91
C PRO A 87 3.02 -1.97 -6.78
N ASP A 88 4.16 -1.80 -6.12
CA ASP A 88 4.72 -2.73 -5.12
C ASP A 88 4.11 -2.56 -3.72
N GLY A 89 3.27 -1.55 -3.51
CA GLY A 89 2.52 -1.34 -2.26
C GLY A 89 2.94 -0.10 -1.46
N PHE A 90 2.38 0.00 -0.26
CA PHE A 90 2.67 1.11 0.65
C PHE A 90 4.08 1.08 1.21
N ASN A 91 4.64 2.26 1.48
CA ASN A 91 5.93 2.40 2.14
C ASN A 91 5.97 3.76 2.89
N TRP A 92 6.94 3.97 3.78
CA TRP A 92 7.07 5.20 4.59
C TRP A 92 8.49 5.36 5.14
N GLY A 93 8.80 6.52 5.72
CA GLY A 93 10.11 6.82 6.33
C GLY A 93 11.17 7.36 5.37
N TYR A 94 10.76 7.76 4.16
CA TYR A 94 11.63 8.41 3.16
C TYR A 94 10.80 9.20 2.13
N GLY A 95 11.46 9.96 1.24
CA GLY A 95 10.82 10.87 0.28
C GLY A 95 10.39 10.27 -1.08
N GLY A 96 10.22 8.96 -1.21
CA GLY A 96 10.01 8.30 -2.51
C GLY A 96 8.56 8.04 -2.94
N SER A 97 8.40 7.13 -3.91
CA SER A 97 7.14 6.79 -4.57
C SER A 97 6.15 5.98 -3.71
N GLY A 98 6.62 4.99 -2.95
CA GLY A 98 5.78 4.25 -2.00
C GLY A 98 5.16 5.15 -0.90
N PRO A 99 5.94 6.04 -0.26
CA PRO A 99 5.43 7.08 0.63
C PRO A 99 4.42 8.02 -0.02
N ALA A 100 4.61 8.35 -1.31
CA ALA A 100 3.66 9.17 -2.06
C ALA A 100 2.32 8.47 -2.27
N ASP A 101 2.32 7.18 -2.60
CA ASP A 101 1.08 6.39 -2.76
C ASP A 101 0.35 6.18 -1.43
N LEU A 102 1.08 6.01 -0.32
CA LEU A 102 0.48 5.99 1.03
C LEU A 102 -0.19 7.33 1.34
N ALA A 103 0.51 8.44 1.13
CA ALA A 103 -0.04 9.78 1.33
C ALA A 103 -1.29 10.02 0.45
N ARG A 104 -1.21 9.67 -0.83
CA ARG A 104 -2.33 9.77 -1.79
C ARG A 104 -3.54 8.97 -1.33
N SER A 105 -3.32 7.76 -0.81
CA SER A 105 -4.39 6.88 -0.36
C SER A 105 -5.07 7.39 0.92
N ILE A 106 -4.29 7.91 1.88
CA ILE A 106 -4.82 8.53 3.10
C ILE A 106 -5.64 9.78 2.75
N ILE A 107 -5.08 10.71 1.97
CA ILE A 107 -5.77 11.94 1.59
C ILE A 107 -7.02 11.64 0.77
N GLY A 108 -6.96 10.69 -0.17
CA GLY A 108 -8.12 10.25 -0.93
C GLY A 108 -9.23 9.69 -0.05
N ASP A 109 -8.89 8.85 0.93
CA ASP A 109 -9.87 8.31 1.90
C ASP A 109 -10.50 9.41 2.76
N VAL A 110 -9.71 10.34 3.28
CA VAL A 110 -10.21 11.48 4.09
C VAL A 110 -11.12 12.39 3.29
N LEU A 111 -10.77 12.70 2.04
CA LEU A 111 -11.53 13.60 1.16
C LEU A 111 -12.66 12.89 0.41
N GLY A 112 -12.80 11.57 0.53
CA GLY A 112 -13.81 10.80 -0.20
C GLY A 112 -13.60 10.80 -1.72
N THR A 113 -12.35 10.90 -2.18
CA THR A 113 -11.99 10.94 -3.61
C THR A 113 -10.97 9.87 -3.97
N THR A 114 -11.06 9.37 -5.21
CA THR A 114 -10.04 8.46 -5.77
C THR A 114 -8.91 9.20 -6.48
N ASP A 115 -9.04 10.52 -6.62
CA ASP A 115 -8.05 11.36 -7.30
C ASP A 115 -7.81 12.67 -6.54
N PRO A 116 -7.11 12.60 -5.40
CA PRO A 116 -6.74 13.81 -4.65
C PRO A 116 -5.66 14.60 -5.39
N GLU A 117 -5.69 15.92 -5.24
CA GLU A 117 -4.73 16.83 -5.88
C GLU A 117 -3.27 16.50 -5.50
N PRO A 118 -2.34 16.42 -6.48
CA PRO A 118 -0.92 16.16 -6.25
C PRO A 118 -0.27 17.00 -5.17
N GLU A 119 -0.56 18.29 -5.16
CA GLU A 119 0.02 19.23 -4.21
C GLU A 119 -0.33 18.83 -2.78
N ILE A 120 -1.59 18.46 -2.50
CA ILE A 120 -2.04 18.11 -1.16
C ILE A 120 -1.30 16.86 -0.66
N TYR A 121 -1.31 15.76 -1.42
CA TYR A 121 -0.73 14.53 -0.91
C TYR A 121 0.81 14.54 -0.93
N GLN A 122 1.46 15.31 -1.81
CA GLN A 122 2.91 15.45 -1.79
C GLN A 122 3.40 16.27 -0.59
N GLU A 123 2.64 17.28 -0.18
CA GLU A 123 2.89 18.07 1.03
C GLU A 123 2.67 17.21 2.28
N PHE A 124 1.52 16.52 2.36
CA PHE A 124 1.21 15.58 3.43
C PHE A 124 2.29 14.49 3.58
N LYS A 125 2.79 13.96 2.44
CA LYS A 125 3.89 12.99 2.43
C LYS A 125 5.11 13.54 3.16
N ARG A 126 5.50 14.79 2.92
CA ARG A 126 6.69 15.36 3.54
C ARG A 126 6.49 15.55 5.05
N ASP A 127 5.34 16.06 5.45
CA ASP A 127 5.08 16.44 6.83
C ASP A 127 4.83 15.24 7.75
N PHE A 128 4.16 14.20 7.23
CA PHE A 128 3.81 13.01 8.01
C PHE A 128 4.61 11.78 7.58
N ILE A 129 4.48 11.36 6.32
CA ILE A 129 4.83 10.00 5.90
C ILE A 129 6.36 9.78 5.77
N ALA A 130 7.09 10.78 5.30
CA ALA A 130 8.53 10.69 5.09
C ALA A 130 9.31 10.60 6.41
N GLY A 131 8.75 11.12 7.51
CA GLY A 131 9.36 11.11 8.84
C GLY A 131 9.03 9.89 9.71
N LEU A 132 8.21 8.94 9.22
CA LEU A 132 7.86 7.73 9.96
C LEU A 132 9.02 6.73 9.93
N TYR A 133 10.02 6.88 10.80
CA TYR A 133 11.17 5.97 10.78
C TYR A 133 10.93 4.64 11.48
N GLN A 134 9.83 4.53 12.23
CA GLN A 134 9.51 3.35 13.00
C GLN A 134 8.78 2.29 12.16
N ASN A 135 8.88 1.03 12.61
CA ASN A 135 8.16 -0.08 12.00
C ASN A 135 6.66 -0.04 12.26
N GLN A 136 6.21 0.73 13.26
CA GLN A 136 4.80 0.96 13.55
C GLN A 136 4.55 2.45 13.74
N TRP A 137 3.38 2.90 13.30
CA TRP A 137 2.96 4.30 13.42
C TRP A 137 1.45 4.40 13.49
N GLU A 138 0.99 5.51 14.07
CA GLU A 138 -0.41 5.92 14.11
C GLU A 138 -0.49 7.39 13.73
N ILE A 139 -1.48 7.75 12.91
CA ILE A 139 -1.82 9.14 12.59
C ILE A 139 -3.29 9.33 12.95
N PRO A 140 -3.61 10.06 14.03
CA PRO A 140 -4.97 10.40 14.40
C PRO A 140 -5.69 11.18 13.28
N LEU A 141 -6.96 10.88 13.04
CA LEU A 141 -7.77 11.57 12.00
C LEU A 141 -7.78 13.08 12.22
N VAL A 142 -7.96 13.51 13.47
CA VAL A 142 -7.96 14.94 13.86
C VAL A 142 -6.69 15.68 13.43
N ASN A 143 -5.53 15.03 13.45
CA ASN A 143 -4.27 15.66 13.04
C ASN A 143 -4.26 15.91 11.53
N ILE A 144 -4.83 14.99 10.74
CA ILE A 144 -4.93 15.12 9.29
C ILE A 144 -5.95 16.19 8.92
N GLU A 145 -7.10 16.23 9.60
CA GLU A 145 -8.13 17.25 9.40
C GLU A 145 -7.63 18.66 9.74
N LEU A 146 -6.92 18.81 10.85
CA LEU A 146 -6.28 20.07 11.21
C LEU A 146 -5.21 20.48 10.19
N TRP A 147 -4.36 19.54 9.77
CA TRP A 147 -3.35 19.79 8.75
C TRP A 147 -3.98 20.25 7.42
N LEU A 148 -5.02 19.56 6.94
CA LEU A 148 -5.76 19.94 5.73
C LEU A 148 -6.37 21.34 5.84
N LYS A 149 -6.90 21.69 7.02
CA LYS A 149 -7.46 23.02 7.28
C LYS A 149 -6.38 24.11 7.16
N PHE A 150 -5.22 23.92 7.79
CA PHE A 150 -4.12 24.88 7.71
C PHE A 150 -3.55 24.99 6.30
N PHE A 151 -3.33 23.85 5.64
CA PHE A 151 -2.86 23.79 4.26
C PHE A 151 -3.72 24.65 3.33
N ARG A 152 -5.05 24.51 3.40
CA ARG A 152 -5.98 25.30 2.57
C ARG A 152 -5.89 26.80 2.84
N VAL A 153 -5.84 27.19 4.12
CA VAL A 153 -5.74 28.60 4.51
C VAL A 153 -4.44 29.23 4.00
N GLU A 154 -3.31 28.53 4.07
CA GLU A 154 -2.03 29.02 3.56
C GLU A 154 -2.05 29.16 2.04
N ARG A 155 -2.69 28.22 1.33
CA ARG A 155 -2.85 28.27 -0.13
C ARG A 155 -3.75 29.40 -0.59
N GLU A 156 -4.84 29.68 0.13
CA GLU A 156 -5.71 30.82 -0.16
C GLU A 156 -4.97 32.16 -0.01
N LYS A 157 -4.17 32.30 1.05
CA LYS A 157 -3.33 33.51 1.25
C LYS A 157 -2.26 33.67 0.19
N ALA A 158 -1.66 32.58 -0.28
CA ALA A 158 -0.62 32.62 -1.32
C ALA A 158 -1.17 32.88 -2.74
N ALA A 159 -2.49 32.76 -2.93
CA ALA A 159 -3.15 33.03 -4.21
C ALA A 159 -3.71 34.48 -4.33
N LEU A 160 -3.61 35.26 -3.25
CA LEU A 160 -3.95 36.69 -3.17
C LEU A 160 -2.72 37.56 -3.45
#